data_AF-A0A2E4EK57-F1
#
_entry.id   AF-A0A2E4EK57-F1
#
_cell.length_a   1.000
_cell.length_b   1.000
_cell.length_c   1.000
_cell.angle_alpha   90.00
_cell.angle_beta   90.00
_cell.angle_gamma   90.00
#
_symmetry.space_group_name_H-M   'P 1'
#
loop_
_entity.id
_entity.type
_entity.pdbx_description
1 polymer ?
#
loop_
_entity_poly.entity_id
_entity_poly.type
_entity_poly.pdbx_seq_one_letter_code
_entity_poly.pdbx_strand_id
1 'polypeptide(L)'
;MARLSERQKKEIQTPYKLSIKEHKEIKSFNGNWNDNKLKSIKDKIRKHYKHEQGKLCCFCKLPFRDVVEVEHFVPKKGSKGRIEFSFYSKNLGVACRHCNSKKSTNNDMIPWDRSPYPSAGQYFKIIHPQFDKYLDHIAIEDKSRYVAKSLKGYNTIERCKLYDTNITDVLVKYMKYEDDPLIQGILRIRELQGEWGQITNKIDRLFNLLF
;
A
#
# COMPACT_ATOMS: atom_id res chain seq x y z
N MET A 1 -1.42 -0.45 -18.12
CA MET A 1 -1.35 -0.30 -16.65
C MET A 1 -2.71 0.17 -16.18
N ALA A 2 -3.29 -0.47 -15.15
CA ALA A 2 -4.57 -0.03 -14.59
C ALA A 2 -4.56 1.48 -14.26
N ARG A 3 -5.66 2.16 -14.60
CA ARG A 3 -5.94 3.57 -14.26
C ARG A 3 -5.67 3.85 -12.78
N LEU A 4 -5.18 5.04 -12.46
CA LEU A 4 -4.81 5.37 -11.09
C LEU A 4 -6.06 5.26 -10.18
N SER A 5 -7.19 5.83 -10.59
CA SER A 5 -8.47 5.69 -9.88
C SER A 5 -8.82 4.23 -9.55
N GLU A 6 -8.69 3.32 -10.50
CA GLU A 6 -8.95 1.88 -10.27
C GLU A 6 -7.93 1.24 -9.32
N ARG A 7 -6.66 1.64 -9.39
CA ARG A 7 -5.64 1.17 -8.45
C ARG A 7 -5.88 1.71 -7.04
N GLN A 8 -6.41 2.93 -6.90
CA GLN A 8 -6.69 3.54 -5.60
C GLN A 8 -7.78 2.80 -4.82
N LYS A 9 -8.70 2.13 -5.53
CA LYS A 9 -9.70 1.21 -4.95
C LYS A 9 -9.10 -0.08 -4.41
N LYS A 10 -7.84 -0.42 -4.74
CA LYS A 10 -7.22 -1.66 -4.27
C LYS A 10 -6.96 -1.62 -2.76
N GLU A 11 -7.38 -2.71 -2.13
CA GLU A 11 -7.15 -3.06 -0.74
C GLU A 11 -6.19 -4.26 -0.67
N ILE A 12 -5.48 -4.40 0.44
CA ILE A 12 -4.64 -5.58 0.65
C ILE A 12 -5.57 -6.75 0.98
N GLN A 13 -5.63 -7.73 0.09
CA GLN A 13 -6.49 -8.90 0.25
C GLN A 13 -5.74 -10.02 0.98
N THR A 14 -4.45 -10.21 0.67
CA THR A 14 -3.65 -11.30 1.22
C THR A 14 -2.47 -10.75 2.02
N PRO A 15 -2.48 -10.82 3.36
CA PRO A 15 -1.30 -10.51 4.16
C PRO A 15 -0.14 -11.46 3.85
N TYR A 16 1.10 -10.99 3.99
CA TYR A 16 2.28 -11.82 3.76
C TYR A 16 2.30 -13.03 4.70
N LYS A 17 2.43 -14.24 4.15
CA LYS A 17 2.51 -15.48 4.92
C LYS A 17 3.97 -15.89 5.07
N LEU A 18 4.49 -15.73 6.29
CA LEU A 18 5.83 -16.19 6.65
C LEU A 18 5.91 -17.72 6.56
N SER A 19 6.99 -18.24 5.96
CA SER A 19 7.30 -19.67 5.97
C SER A 19 7.80 -20.12 7.35
N ILE A 20 7.80 -21.43 7.62
CA ILE A 20 8.33 -22.00 8.87
C ILE A 20 9.81 -21.60 9.08
N LYS A 21 10.59 -21.60 7.99
CA LYS A 21 12.01 -21.19 8.01
C LYS A 21 12.15 -19.73 8.42
N GLU A 22 11.36 -18.84 7.83
CA GLU A 22 11.41 -17.40 8.14
C GLU A 22 10.98 -17.12 9.58
N HIS A 23 9.98 -17.82 10.12
CA HIS A 23 9.61 -17.71 11.53
C HIS A 23 10.77 -18.07 12.47
N LYS A 24 11.48 -19.18 12.19
CA LYS A 24 12.64 -19.61 12.98
C LYS A 24 13.77 -18.57 12.92
N GLU A 25 14.05 -18.05 11.73
CA GLU A 25 15.07 -17.04 11.51
C GLU A 25 14.75 -15.73 12.25
N ILE A 26 13.52 -15.21 12.12
CA ILE A 26 13.07 -14.03 12.85
C ILE A 26 13.19 -14.23 14.36
N LYS A 27 12.80 -15.41 14.86
CA LYS A 27 12.90 -15.74 16.28
C LYS A 27 14.36 -15.76 16.77
N SER A 28 15.30 -16.25 15.96
CA SER A 28 16.73 -16.24 16.32
C SER A 28 17.34 -14.84 16.46
N PHE A 29 16.69 -13.81 15.91
CA PHE A 29 17.08 -12.40 16.05
C PHE A 29 16.09 -11.60 16.90
N ASN A 30 15.33 -12.27 17.78
CA ASN A 30 14.36 -11.67 18.70
C ASN A 30 13.32 -10.75 18.03
N GLY A 31 12.96 -11.00 16.77
CA GLY A 31 12.04 -10.13 16.05
C GLY A 31 12.58 -8.73 15.75
N ASN A 32 13.90 -8.50 15.86
CA ASN A 32 14.51 -7.20 15.64
C ASN A 32 14.47 -6.81 14.15
N TRP A 33 13.50 -5.99 13.76
CA TRP A 33 13.37 -5.48 12.38
C TRP A 33 14.66 -4.83 11.85
N ASN A 34 15.46 -4.22 12.71
CA ASN A 34 16.67 -3.50 12.29
C ASN A 34 17.86 -4.42 12.02
N ASP A 35 17.76 -5.73 12.30
CA ASP A 35 18.84 -6.66 12.02
C ASP A 35 19.06 -6.80 10.50
N ASN A 36 20.32 -6.66 10.07
CA ASN A 36 20.70 -6.74 8.67
C ASN A 36 20.62 -8.18 8.13
N LYS A 37 20.73 -9.20 8.99
CA LYS A 37 20.59 -10.61 8.60
C LYS A 37 19.17 -10.92 8.12
N LEU A 38 18.17 -10.19 8.62
CA LEU A 38 16.78 -10.29 8.19
C LEU A 38 16.46 -9.51 6.89
N LYS A 39 17.45 -8.93 6.20
CA LYS A 39 17.23 -8.13 4.99
C LYS A 39 16.45 -8.89 3.90
N SER A 40 16.80 -10.15 3.64
CA SER A 40 16.13 -10.97 2.63
C SER A 40 14.63 -11.10 2.89
N ILE A 41 14.24 -11.33 4.16
CA ILE A 41 12.83 -11.43 4.56
C ILE A 41 12.12 -10.08 4.41
N LYS A 42 12.75 -8.99 4.84
CA LYS A 42 12.22 -7.63 4.68
C LYS A 42 12.00 -7.26 3.21
N ASP A 43 12.89 -7.68 2.32
CA ASP A 43 12.80 -7.42 0.89
C ASP A 43 11.63 -8.21 0.25
N LYS A 44 11.40 -9.46 0.67
CA LYS A 44 10.22 -10.25 0.25
C LYS A 44 8.91 -9.61 0.72
N ILE A 45 8.83 -9.22 1.99
CA ILE A 45 7.69 -8.51 2.57
C ILE A 45 7.39 -7.23 1.78
N ARG A 46 8.42 -6.41 1.52
CA ARG A 46 8.27 -5.17 0.73
C ARG A 46 7.74 -5.47 -0.67
N LYS A 47 8.30 -6.48 -1.35
CA LYS A 47 7.88 -6.89 -2.69
C LYS A 47 6.41 -7.33 -2.70
N HIS A 48 6.01 -8.14 -1.72
CA HIS A 48 4.63 -8.60 -1.53
C HIS A 48 3.66 -7.45 -1.39
N TYR A 49 3.84 -6.58 -0.39
CA TYR A 49 2.91 -5.48 -0.15
C TYR A 49 2.93 -4.43 -1.25
N LYS A 50 4.06 -4.23 -1.95
CA LYS A 50 4.10 -3.40 -3.16
C LYS A 50 3.20 -3.97 -4.27
N HIS A 51 3.08 -5.28 -4.39
CA HIS A 51 2.18 -5.92 -5.33
C HIS A 51 0.71 -5.80 -4.88
N GLU A 52 0.40 -6.21 -3.64
CA GLU A 52 -0.97 -6.17 -3.09
C GLU A 52 -1.57 -4.77 -3.12
N GLN A 53 -0.77 -3.74 -2.82
CA GLN A 53 -1.22 -2.34 -2.86
C GLN A 53 -1.22 -1.73 -4.28
N GLY A 54 -1.10 -2.54 -5.33
CA GLY A 54 -1.13 -2.07 -6.71
C GLY A 54 -0.02 -1.07 -7.04
N LYS A 55 1.16 -1.20 -6.41
CA LYS A 55 2.30 -0.28 -6.52
C LYS A 55 1.98 1.17 -6.08
N LEU A 56 1.04 1.33 -5.14
CA LEU A 56 0.70 2.60 -4.52
C LEU A 56 1.11 2.62 -3.04
N CYS A 57 1.39 3.81 -2.52
CA CYS A 57 1.54 4.02 -1.08
C CYS A 57 0.22 3.71 -0.35
N CYS A 58 0.30 3.08 0.83
CA CYS A 58 -0.89 2.76 1.63
C CYS A 58 -1.66 3.99 2.13
N PHE A 59 -0.99 5.14 2.27
CA PHE A 59 -1.59 6.39 2.75
C PHE A 59 -1.99 7.32 1.62
N CYS A 60 -1.05 7.90 0.87
CA CYS A 60 -1.43 8.86 -0.18
C CYS A 60 -2.06 8.20 -1.43
N LYS A 61 -1.99 6.86 -1.55
CA LYS A 61 -2.49 6.12 -2.72
C LYS A 61 -1.95 6.66 -4.06
N LEU A 62 -0.74 7.24 -4.06
CA LEU A 62 0.00 7.64 -5.25
C LEU A 62 1.06 6.59 -5.62
N PRO A 63 1.44 6.49 -6.91
CA PRO A 63 2.54 5.62 -7.33
C PRO A 63 3.87 5.99 -6.69
N PHE A 64 4.68 4.98 -6.39
CA PHE A 64 6.02 5.18 -5.84
C PHE A 64 6.94 5.83 -6.88
N ARG A 65 7.53 6.97 -6.53
CA ARG A 65 8.58 7.64 -7.32
C ARG A 65 9.99 7.30 -6.83
N ASP A 66 10.12 7.07 -5.52
CA ASP A 66 11.39 6.85 -4.83
C ASP A 66 11.41 5.51 -4.09
N VAL A 67 12.29 5.39 -3.10
CA VAL A 67 12.41 4.25 -2.20
C VAL A 67 11.07 3.93 -1.55
N VAL A 68 10.71 2.65 -1.61
CA VAL A 68 9.53 2.08 -0.96
C VAL A 68 9.94 1.54 0.39
N GLU A 69 9.27 2.01 1.44
CA GLU A 69 9.55 1.60 2.81
C GLU A 69 8.43 0.68 3.32
N VAL A 70 8.80 -0.29 4.14
CA VAL A 70 7.79 -1.09 4.85
C VAL A 70 7.29 -0.26 6.01
N GLU A 71 5.99 -0.02 6.04
CA GLU A 71 5.30 0.75 7.07
C GLU A 71 4.84 -0.18 8.18
N HIS A 72 4.94 0.29 9.43
CA HIS A 72 4.41 -0.36 10.62
C HIS A 72 3.22 0.44 11.18
N PHE A 73 2.02 -0.13 11.18
CA PHE A 73 0.84 0.57 11.72
C PHE A 73 0.90 0.76 13.24
N VAL A 74 1.40 -0.25 13.94
CA VAL A 74 1.85 -0.19 15.34
C VAL A 74 3.38 -0.09 15.33
N PRO A 75 3.97 0.97 15.89
CA PRO A 75 5.41 1.19 15.84
C PRO A 75 6.16 0.11 16.62
N LYS A 76 7.34 -0.27 16.12
CA LYS A 76 8.25 -1.24 16.75
C LYS A 76 8.98 -0.73 18.00
N LYS A 77 9.09 0.59 18.18
CA LYS A 77 9.84 1.29 19.24
C LYS A 77 9.11 2.56 19.69
N GLY A 78 9.59 3.17 20.77
CA GLY A 78 8.99 4.36 21.40
C GLY A 78 8.23 3.97 22.68
N SER A 79 7.66 4.96 23.37
CA SER A 79 6.96 4.76 24.65
C SER A 79 5.76 3.81 24.57
N LYS A 80 5.24 3.55 23.36
CA LYS A 80 4.18 2.57 23.09
C LYS A 80 4.56 1.58 21.98
N GLY A 81 5.86 1.35 21.77
CA GLY A 81 6.36 0.43 20.76
C GLY A 81 6.12 -1.03 21.10
N ARG A 82 5.77 -1.85 20.10
CA ARG A 82 5.44 -3.29 20.25
C ARG A 82 6.32 -4.13 19.33
N ILE A 83 7.47 -4.57 19.84
CA ILE A 83 8.45 -5.33 19.04
C ILE A 83 7.88 -6.66 18.54
N GLU A 84 6.98 -7.29 19.29
CA GLU A 84 6.28 -8.52 18.93
C GLU A 84 5.42 -8.37 17.67
N PHE A 85 5.04 -7.15 17.29
CA PHE A 85 4.29 -6.87 16.06
C PHE A 85 5.18 -6.48 14.89
N SER A 86 6.51 -6.44 15.04
CA SER A 86 7.44 -5.99 13.99
C SER A 86 7.35 -6.80 12.70
N PHE A 87 6.99 -8.09 12.80
CA PHE A 87 6.82 -9.00 11.68
C PHE A 87 5.39 -9.56 11.58
N TYR A 88 4.44 -9.00 12.35
CA TYR A 88 3.04 -9.42 12.26
C TYR A 88 2.49 -8.95 10.91
N SER A 89 2.03 -9.88 10.08
CA SER A 89 1.68 -9.57 8.68
C SER A 89 0.63 -8.47 8.57
N LYS A 90 -0.35 -8.42 9.47
CA LYS A 90 -1.36 -7.35 9.45
C LYS A 90 -0.87 -6.01 9.95
N ASN A 91 0.29 -5.96 10.60
CA ASN A 91 0.93 -4.72 11.03
C ASN A 91 1.74 -4.05 9.92
N LEU A 92 1.82 -4.66 8.73
CA LEU A 92 2.73 -4.26 7.67
C LEU A 92 1.99 -3.81 6.41
N GLY A 93 2.52 -2.77 5.79
CA GLY A 93 2.20 -2.32 4.44
C GLY A 93 3.43 -1.67 3.80
N VAL A 94 3.25 -0.98 2.68
CA VAL A 94 4.32 -0.16 2.09
C VAL A 94 3.90 1.29 1.89
N ALA A 95 4.77 2.20 2.29
CA ALA A 95 4.57 3.63 2.18
C ALA A 95 5.68 4.29 1.36
N CYS A 96 5.37 5.45 0.78
CA CYS A 96 6.41 6.31 0.23
C CYS A 96 7.21 6.93 1.37
N ARG A 97 8.46 7.32 1.09
CA ARG A 97 9.34 7.95 2.10
C ARG A 97 8.69 9.13 2.81
N HIS A 98 7.95 9.97 2.08
CA HIS A 98 7.23 11.10 2.67
C HIS A 98 6.25 10.65 3.75
N CYS A 99 5.29 9.78 3.40
CA CYS A 99 4.24 9.37 4.33
C CYS A 99 4.81 8.58 5.52
N ASN A 100 5.77 7.67 5.29
CA ASN A 100 6.44 6.92 6.36
C ASN A 100 7.17 7.88 7.33
N SER A 101 7.91 8.86 6.79
CA SER A 101 8.65 9.82 7.60
C SER A 101 7.74 10.76 8.40
N LYS A 102 6.63 11.22 7.80
CA LYS A 102 5.67 12.11 8.50
C LYS A 102 4.90 11.38 9.59
N LYS A 103 4.44 10.15 9.31
CA LYS A 103 3.80 9.31 10.32
C LYS A 103 4.77 9.00 11.46
N SER A 104 6.02 8.67 11.13
CA SER A 104 7.08 8.41 12.12
C SER A 104 6.67 7.33 13.13
N THR A 105 7.09 7.47 14.39
CA THR A 105 6.81 6.56 15.50
C THR A 105 5.46 6.80 16.19
N ASN A 106 4.57 7.61 15.60
CA ASN A 106 3.25 7.85 16.17
C ASN A 106 2.50 6.54 16.32
N ASN A 107 2.08 6.25 17.55
CA ASN A 107 1.21 5.12 17.81
C ASN A 107 -0.23 5.59 17.62
N ASP A 108 -0.78 5.28 16.44
CA ASP A 108 -2.16 5.58 16.07
C ASP A 108 -3.14 4.51 16.55
N MET A 109 -2.69 3.57 17.38
CA MET A 109 -3.57 2.63 18.06
C MET A 109 -4.30 3.33 19.21
N ILE A 110 -5.60 3.08 19.34
CA ILE A 110 -6.37 3.43 20.54
C ILE A 110 -5.73 2.67 21.73
N PRO A 111 -5.66 3.23 22.96
CA PRO A 111 -5.08 2.53 24.11
C PRO A 111 -5.56 1.09 24.19
N TRP A 112 -4.61 0.18 24.06
CA TRP A 112 -4.84 -1.25 23.97
C TRP A 112 -3.75 -1.92 24.79
N ASP A 113 -4.11 -2.32 25.98
CA ASP A 113 -3.27 -3.04 26.94
C ASP A 113 -3.21 -4.54 26.65
N ARG A 114 -3.97 -5.03 25.66
CA ARG A 114 -4.16 -6.46 25.44
C ARG A 114 -3.18 -7.03 24.41
N SER A 115 -2.84 -8.31 24.62
CA SER A 115 -2.52 -9.25 23.54
C SER A 115 -3.84 -9.99 23.24
N PRO A 116 -4.24 -10.22 21.98
CA PRO A 116 -3.44 -10.23 20.73
C PRO A 116 -3.44 -8.91 19.93
N TYR A 117 -2.82 -8.92 18.73
CA TYR A 117 -2.88 -7.82 17.76
C TYR A 117 -4.34 -7.46 17.41
N PRO A 118 -4.68 -6.17 17.22
CA PRO A 118 -6.05 -5.78 16.93
C PRO A 118 -6.62 -6.46 15.69
N SER A 119 -7.82 -7.00 15.83
CA SER A 119 -8.48 -7.76 14.75
C SER A 119 -9.32 -6.89 13.81
N ALA A 120 -9.50 -5.60 14.12
CA ALA A 120 -10.40 -4.70 13.39
C ALA A 120 -9.85 -3.28 13.24
N GLY A 121 -10.34 -2.57 12.22
CA GLY A 121 -9.93 -1.21 11.89
C GLY A 121 -10.23 -0.18 12.99
N GLN A 122 -11.31 -0.38 13.78
CA GLN A 122 -11.72 0.58 14.82
C GLN A 122 -10.65 0.86 15.88
N TYR A 123 -9.67 -0.04 16.03
CA TYR A 123 -8.56 0.13 16.98
C TYR A 123 -7.45 1.04 16.47
N PHE A 124 -7.54 1.55 15.24
CA PHE A 124 -6.60 2.46 14.62
C PHE A 124 -7.26 3.81 14.33
N LYS A 125 -6.57 4.89 14.70
CA LYS A 125 -6.99 6.29 14.49
C LYS A 125 -6.78 6.75 13.05
N ILE A 126 -5.91 6.09 12.30
CA ILE A 126 -5.64 6.31 10.87
C ILE A 126 -6.09 5.10 10.05
N ILE A 127 -6.30 5.30 8.75
CA ILE A 127 -6.73 4.26 7.82
C ILE A 127 -5.72 3.10 7.83
N HIS A 128 -6.22 1.88 8.07
CA HIS A 128 -5.49 0.64 8.03
C HIS A 128 -5.81 -0.11 6.72
N PRO A 129 -4.85 -0.30 5.81
CA PRO A 129 -5.10 -0.74 4.43
C PRO A 129 -5.60 -2.19 4.28
N GLN A 130 -5.63 -2.95 5.37
CA GLN A 130 -6.20 -4.31 5.43
C GLN A 130 -7.57 -4.38 6.11
N PHE A 131 -7.98 -3.33 6.85
CA PHE A 131 -9.22 -3.35 7.63
C PHE A 131 -10.22 -2.31 7.18
N ASP A 132 -9.76 -1.27 6.49
CA ASP A 132 -10.58 -0.14 6.09
C ASP A 132 -10.55 0.02 4.57
N LYS A 133 -11.70 0.39 4.02
CA LYS A 133 -11.80 0.83 2.63
C LYS A 133 -11.37 2.27 2.54
N TYR A 134 -10.27 2.54 1.84
CA TYR A 134 -9.66 3.87 1.81
C TYR A 134 -10.65 4.97 1.36
N LEU A 135 -11.44 4.69 0.33
CA LEU A 135 -12.36 5.67 -0.28
C LEU A 135 -13.64 5.92 0.54
N ASP A 136 -13.91 5.10 1.56
CA ASP A 136 -14.95 5.39 2.54
C ASP A 136 -14.51 6.49 3.50
N HIS A 137 -13.19 6.68 3.66
CA HIS A 137 -12.61 7.63 4.61
C HIS A 137 -12.02 8.88 3.96
N ILE A 138 -11.50 8.80 2.74
CA ILE A 138 -10.88 9.93 2.02
C ILE A 138 -11.38 9.97 0.57
N ALA A 139 -11.83 11.14 0.13
CA ALA A 139 -12.08 11.47 -1.27
C ALA A 139 -10.88 12.23 -1.86
N ILE A 140 -10.74 12.19 -3.18
CA ILE A 140 -9.91 13.12 -3.92
C ILE A 140 -10.83 14.04 -4.70
N GLU A 141 -10.83 15.32 -4.35
CA GLU A 141 -11.68 16.34 -4.97
C GLU A 141 -10.87 17.22 -5.92
N ASP A 142 -11.55 17.69 -6.97
CA ASP A 142 -10.98 18.54 -8.02
C ASP A 142 -9.66 18.02 -8.57
N LYS A 143 -9.45 16.69 -8.48
CA LYS A 143 -8.24 15.99 -8.90
C LYS A 143 -6.94 16.55 -8.32
N SER A 144 -7.02 17.24 -7.17
CA SER A 144 -5.91 18.05 -6.66
C SER A 144 -5.71 17.98 -5.15
N ARG A 145 -6.75 17.62 -4.38
CA ARG A 145 -6.68 17.60 -2.91
C ARG A 145 -7.35 16.37 -2.31
N TYR A 146 -6.83 15.94 -1.17
CA TYR A 146 -7.46 14.91 -0.33
C TYR A 146 -8.46 15.57 0.63
N VAL A 147 -9.67 15.02 0.70
CA VAL A 147 -10.73 15.51 1.57
C VAL A 147 -11.19 14.38 2.47
N ALA A 148 -11.24 14.64 3.78
CA ALA A 148 -11.68 13.68 4.77
C ALA A 148 -13.20 13.49 4.71
N LYS A 149 -13.65 12.24 4.59
CA LYS A 149 -15.06 11.82 4.73
C LYS A 149 -15.39 11.31 6.14
N SER A 150 -14.36 11.14 6.98
CA SER A 150 -14.47 10.61 8.34
C SER A 150 -13.31 11.12 9.20
N LEU A 151 -13.44 10.99 10.52
CA LEU A 151 -12.37 11.33 11.47
C LEU A 151 -11.07 10.55 11.19
N LYS A 152 -11.18 9.28 10.77
CA LYS A 152 -10.04 8.44 10.42
C LYS A 152 -9.31 8.94 9.17
N GLY A 153 -10.08 9.40 8.19
CA GLY A 153 -9.55 10.06 7.00
C GLY A 153 -8.83 11.36 7.35
N TYR A 154 -9.45 12.20 8.18
CA TYR A 154 -8.84 13.43 8.68
C TYR A 154 -7.51 13.18 9.38
N ASN A 155 -7.47 12.25 10.34
CA ASN A 155 -6.25 11.88 11.05
C ASN A 155 -5.17 11.36 10.10
N THR A 156 -5.55 10.62 9.06
CA THR A 156 -4.58 10.12 8.07
C THR A 156 -4.00 11.26 7.23
N ILE A 157 -4.84 12.20 6.78
CA ILE A 157 -4.42 13.39 6.03
C ILE A 157 -3.47 14.24 6.87
N GLU A 158 -3.80 14.49 8.14
CA GLU A 158 -2.99 15.27 9.08
C GLU A 158 -1.65 14.57 9.38
N ARG A 159 -1.70 13.30 9.80
CA ARG A 159 -0.52 12.53 10.19
C ARG A 159 0.49 12.38 9.07
N CYS A 160 0.02 12.13 7.85
CA CYS A 160 0.86 11.94 6.68
C CYS A 160 1.10 13.25 5.90
N LYS A 161 0.53 14.37 6.36
CA LYS A 161 0.58 15.69 5.70
C LYS A 161 0.26 15.61 4.21
N LEU A 162 -0.86 14.99 3.86
CA LEU A 162 -1.25 14.78 2.45
C LEU A 162 -1.54 16.08 1.69
N TYR A 163 -1.62 17.21 2.40
CA TYR A 163 -1.72 18.57 1.87
C TYR A 163 -0.35 19.22 1.57
N ASP A 164 0.78 18.59 1.92
CA ASP A 164 2.11 19.10 1.57
C ASP A 164 2.24 19.19 0.03
N THR A 165 2.81 20.28 -0.48
CA THR A 165 2.94 20.58 -1.93
C THR A 165 3.55 19.43 -2.72
N ASN A 166 4.58 18.79 -2.16
CA ASN A 166 5.26 17.62 -2.74
C ASN A 166 4.33 16.44 -3.04
N ILE A 167 3.21 16.32 -2.32
CA ILE A 167 2.20 15.28 -2.53
C ILE A 167 1.12 15.80 -3.49
N THR A 168 0.63 17.02 -3.29
CA THR A 168 -0.43 17.61 -4.13
C THR A 168 0.02 17.77 -5.58
N ASP A 169 1.26 18.20 -5.83
CA ASP A 169 1.81 18.37 -7.18
C ASP A 169 1.84 17.04 -7.94
N VAL A 170 2.19 15.96 -7.23
CA VAL A 170 2.23 14.62 -7.79
C VAL A 170 0.82 14.12 -8.07
N LEU A 171 -0.11 14.36 -7.15
CA LEU A 171 -1.51 14.02 -7.34
C LEU A 171 -2.07 14.69 -8.60
N VAL A 172 -1.93 16.01 -8.71
CA VAL A 172 -2.38 16.78 -9.89
C VAL A 172 -1.75 16.25 -11.16
N LYS A 173 -0.44 15.98 -11.15
CA LYS A 173 0.28 15.42 -12.30
C LYS A 173 -0.30 14.08 -12.75
N TYR A 174 -0.53 13.16 -11.82
CA TYR A 174 -1.10 11.86 -12.16
C TYR A 174 -2.55 11.94 -12.62
N MET A 175 -3.36 12.80 -12.02
CA MET A 175 -4.74 12.97 -12.43
C MET A 175 -4.84 13.59 -13.84
N LYS A 176 -3.94 14.53 -14.19
CA LYS A 176 -3.83 15.04 -15.57
C LYS A 176 -3.53 13.91 -16.57
N TYR A 177 -2.62 13.00 -16.24
CA TYR A 177 -2.32 11.84 -17.09
C TYR A 177 -3.47 10.84 -17.20
N GLU A 178 -4.33 10.78 -16.19
CA GLU A 178 -5.53 9.95 -16.22
C GLU A 178 -6.59 10.49 -17.18
N ASP A 179 -6.68 11.82 -17.29
CA ASP A 179 -7.61 12.51 -18.17
C ASP A 179 -7.09 12.68 -19.62
N ASP A 180 -5.79 12.57 -19.84
CA ASP A 180 -5.18 12.78 -21.16
C ASP A 180 -5.52 11.64 -22.13
N PRO A 181 -6.28 11.89 -23.21
CA PRO A 181 -6.76 10.85 -24.12
C PRO A 181 -5.62 10.17 -24.91
N LEU A 182 -4.53 10.88 -25.21
CA LEU A 182 -3.38 10.32 -25.91
C LEU A 182 -2.61 9.37 -25.00
N ILE A 183 -2.37 9.78 -23.74
CA ILE A 183 -1.72 8.92 -22.74
C ILE A 183 -2.58 7.67 -22.50
N GLN A 184 -3.89 7.83 -22.33
CA GLN A 184 -4.80 6.69 -22.18
C GLN A 184 -4.79 5.79 -23.42
N GLY A 185 -4.71 6.36 -24.62
CA GLY A 185 -4.55 5.62 -25.87
C GLY A 185 -3.28 4.76 -25.90
N ILE A 186 -2.13 5.35 -25.57
CA ILE A 186 -0.84 4.63 -25.50
C ILE A 186 -0.88 3.52 -24.44
N LEU A 187 -1.46 3.78 -23.27
CA LEU A 187 -1.59 2.78 -22.21
C LEU A 187 -2.45 1.58 -22.65
N ARG A 188 -3.55 1.85 -23.37
CA ARG A 188 -4.41 0.80 -23.95
C ARG A 188 -3.67 0.00 -25.01
N ILE A 189 -2.91 0.64 -25.91
CA ILE A 189 -2.09 -0.06 -26.91
C ILE A 189 -1.06 -0.97 -26.23
N ARG A 190 -0.39 -0.50 -25.17
CA ARG A 190 0.56 -1.33 -24.42
C ARG A 190 -0.08 -2.51 -23.69
N GLU A 191 -1.31 -2.35 -23.18
CA GLU A 191 -2.06 -3.45 -22.59
C GLU A 191 -2.42 -4.50 -23.64
N LEU A 192 -2.95 -4.06 -24.79
CA LEU A 192 -3.16 -4.93 -25.95
C LEU A 192 -1.86 -5.62 -26.36
N GLN A 193 -0.71 -4.94 -26.27
CA GLN A 193 0.59 -5.55 -26.54
C GLN A 193 1.04 -6.60 -25.55
N GLY A 194 0.78 -6.42 -24.26
CA GLY A 194 1.00 -7.46 -23.26
C GLY A 194 0.07 -8.66 -23.43
N GLU A 195 -1.12 -8.45 -23.99
CA GLU A 195 -2.14 -9.47 -24.21
C GLU A 195 -2.13 -10.07 -25.63
N TRP A 196 -1.41 -9.49 -26.61
CA TRP A 196 -1.39 -9.94 -28.01
C TRP A 196 -1.08 -11.43 -28.11
N GLY A 197 -0.11 -11.94 -27.34
CA GLY A 197 0.21 -13.37 -27.34
C GLY A 197 -0.92 -14.26 -26.81
N GLN A 198 -1.81 -13.77 -25.95
CA GLN A 198 -2.99 -14.52 -25.51
C GLN A 198 -4.16 -14.37 -26.48
N ILE A 199 -4.28 -13.20 -27.12
CA ILE A 199 -5.32 -12.90 -28.11
C ILE A 199 -5.08 -13.69 -29.40
N THR A 200 -3.83 -13.71 -29.91
CA THR A 200 -3.48 -14.52 -31.10
C THR A 200 -3.74 -15.99 -30.85
N ASN A 201 -3.32 -16.54 -29.70
CA ASN A 201 -3.61 -17.92 -29.33
C ASN A 201 -5.12 -18.24 -29.26
N LYS A 202 -5.97 -17.29 -28.87
CA LYS A 202 -7.43 -17.47 -28.89
C LYS A 202 -7.98 -17.43 -30.31
N ILE A 203 -7.48 -16.52 -31.15
CA ILE A 203 -7.86 -16.40 -32.56
C ILE A 203 -7.44 -17.65 -33.33
N ASP A 204 -6.21 -18.13 -33.14
CA ASP A 204 -5.68 -19.34 -33.78
C ASP A 204 -6.48 -20.58 -33.37
N ARG A 205 -6.87 -20.69 -32.10
CA ARG A 205 -7.78 -21.76 -31.64
C ARG A 205 -9.16 -21.67 -32.28
N LEU A 206 -9.70 -20.47 -32.44
CA LEU A 206 -11.00 -20.25 -33.09
C LEU A 206 -10.93 -20.59 -34.58
N PHE A 207 -9.84 -20.22 -35.26
CA PHE A 207 -9.59 -20.56 -36.65
C PHE A 207 -9.45 -22.08 -36.84
N ASN A 208 -8.68 -22.78 -36.01
CA ASN A 208 -8.54 -24.25 -36.05
C ASN A 208 -9.82 -25.02 -35.66
N LEU A 209 -10.84 -24.33 -35.13
CA LEU A 209 -12.16 -24.90 -34.83
C LEU A 209 -13.17 -24.66 -35.96
N LEU A 210 -12.94 -23.64 -36.78
CA LEU A 210 -13.83 -23.21 -37.87
C LEU A 210 -13.31 -23.62 -39.26
N PHE A 211 -12.03 -24.00 -39.36
CA PHE A 211 -11.32 -24.50 -40.53
C PHE A 211 -10.45 -25.69 -40.13
#